data_AF-A0A8J8XII8-F1
#
_entry.id   AF-A0A8J8XII8-F1
#
_cell.length_a   1.000
_cell.length_b   1.000
_cell.length_c   1.000
_cell.angle_alpha   90.00
_cell.angle_beta   90.00
_cell.angle_gamma   90.00
#
_symmetry.space_group_name_H-M   'P 1'
#
loop_
_entity.id
_entity.type
_entity.pdbx_description
1 polymer ?
#
loop_
_entity_poly.entity_id
_entity_poly.type
_entity_poly.pdbx_seq_one_letter_code
_entity_poly.pdbx_strand_id
1 'polypeptide(L)'
;MATPTPMPGSEGTLVAVMPWSPSPTPAEAGTSATETPVSIFLYFHKAIRAELEALHGAAVLLATERTGDVAALAECCRFFFSIYKHHCDAEDAV
;
A
#
# COMPACT_ATOMS: atom_id res chain seq x y z
N MET A 1 16.72 -54.17 -10.88
CA MET A 1 17.85 -53.63 -10.11
C MET A 1 18.51 -52.55 -10.96
N ALA A 2 18.66 -51.35 -10.39
CA ALA A 2 19.38 -50.15 -10.85
C ALA A 2 18.79 -49.32 -12.02
N THR A 3 18.17 -48.20 -11.63
CA THR A 3 17.98 -46.93 -12.35
C THR A 3 19.32 -46.32 -12.78
N PRO A 4 19.33 -45.46 -13.81
CA PRO A 4 19.60 -44.05 -13.52
C PRO A 4 18.74 -43.06 -14.35
N THR A 5 18.30 -42.00 -13.68
CA THR A 5 17.74 -40.77 -14.27
C THR A 5 18.86 -39.93 -14.89
N PRO A 6 18.58 -39.10 -15.92
CA PRO A 6 18.74 -37.66 -15.68
C PRO A 6 17.73 -36.74 -16.41
N MET A 7 17.30 -35.73 -15.64
CA MET A 7 16.88 -34.36 -15.96
C MET A 7 15.67 -34.09 -16.88
N PRO A 8 14.63 -33.40 -16.37
CA PRO A 8 13.69 -32.64 -17.19
C PRO A 8 14.31 -31.28 -17.55
N GLY A 9 14.26 -30.93 -18.83
CA GLY A 9 14.68 -29.63 -19.34
C GLY A 9 13.58 -29.04 -20.24
N SER A 10 13.43 -27.72 -20.11
CA SER A 10 12.64 -26.80 -20.93
C SER A 10 11.17 -26.62 -20.53
N GLU A 11 11.00 -25.63 -19.64
CA GLU A 11 10.23 -24.40 -19.90
C GLU A 11 8.90 -24.54 -20.64
N GLY A 12 7.82 -24.22 -19.90
CA GLY A 12 6.49 -24.08 -20.48
C GLY A 12 5.56 -23.41 -19.49
N THR A 13 5.72 -22.10 -19.33
CA THR A 13 4.65 -21.15 -19.00
C THR A 13 3.82 -21.51 -17.76
N LEU A 14 4.27 -21.04 -16.59
CA LEU A 14 3.35 -20.77 -15.50
C LEU A 14 2.47 -19.59 -15.93
N VAL A 15 1.32 -19.86 -16.54
CA VAL A 15 0.25 -18.87 -16.63
C VAL A 15 -0.17 -18.62 -15.19
N ALA A 16 0.34 -17.54 -14.61
CA ALA A 16 -0.19 -17.01 -13.38
C ALA A 16 -1.70 -16.82 -13.59
N VAL A 17 -2.51 -17.62 -12.90
CA VAL A 17 -3.93 -17.36 -12.75
C VAL A 17 -4.02 -16.10 -11.90
N MET A 18 -3.95 -14.96 -12.57
CA MET A 18 -4.36 -13.70 -12.01
C MET A 18 -5.85 -13.84 -11.67
N PRO A 19 -6.31 -13.46 -10.47
CA PRO A 19 -7.72 -13.29 -10.25
C PRO A 19 -8.20 -12.23 -11.23
N TRP A 20 -8.98 -12.65 -12.23
CA TRP A 20 -9.63 -11.76 -13.17
C TRP A 20 -10.55 -10.84 -12.38
N SER A 21 -10.13 -9.60 -12.17
CA SER A 21 -11.03 -8.56 -11.71
C SER A 21 -12.10 -8.36 -12.81
N PRO A 22 -13.40 -8.42 -12.49
CA PRO A 22 -14.43 -8.17 -13.49
C PRO A 22 -14.26 -6.75 -14.02
N SER A 23 -14.22 -6.62 -15.36
CA SER A 23 -14.28 -5.31 -16.01
C SER A 23 -15.56 -4.58 -15.58
N PRO A 24 -15.52 -3.27 -15.34
CA PRO A 24 -16.69 -2.55 -14.86
C PRO A 24 -17.77 -2.52 -15.93
N THR A 25 -18.89 -3.18 -15.67
CA THR A 25 -20.12 -3.03 -16.44
C THR A 25 -20.62 -1.59 -16.29
N PRO A 26 -20.83 -0.82 -17.37
CA PRO A 26 -21.31 0.55 -17.30
C PRO A 26 -22.83 0.55 -17.14
N ALA A 27 -23.33 0.15 -15.97
CA ALA A 27 -24.77 0.19 -15.69
C ALA A 27 -25.09 0.13 -14.18
N GLU A 28 -24.41 0.94 -13.36
CA GLU A 28 -24.98 1.45 -12.10
C GLU A 28 -24.53 2.91 -11.92
N ALA A 29 -24.90 3.75 -12.89
CA ALA A 29 -24.99 5.19 -12.67
C ALA A 29 -26.23 5.46 -11.80
N GLY A 30 -26.10 5.16 -10.50
CA GLY A 30 -27.21 5.23 -9.55
C GLY A 30 -26.69 5.38 -8.13
N THR A 31 -26.47 6.63 -7.73
CA THR A 31 -26.29 7.06 -6.33
C THR A 31 -25.13 6.41 -5.55
N SER A 32 -23.88 6.62 -5.96
CA SER A 32 -22.82 6.65 -4.94
C SER A 32 -23.03 7.94 -4.15
N ALA A 33 -23.75 7.82 -3.04
CA ALA A 33 -24.02 8.88 -2.09
C ALA A 33 -22.80 9.79 -2.00
N THR A 34 -23.00 11.06 -2.34
CA THR A 34 -22.09 12.16 -2.07
C THR A 34 -21.38 11.90 -0.76
N GLU A 35 -20.08 11.55 -0.80
CA GLU A 35 -19.27 11.64 0.40
C GLU A 35 -19.50 13.05 0.93
N THR A 36 -20.03 13.17 2.14
CA THR A 36 -20.19 14.48 2.75
C THR A 36 -18.82 15.15 2.73
N PRO A 37 -18.70 16.46 2.48
CA PRO A 37 -17.40 17.13 2.42
C PRO A 37 -16.51 16.82 3.63
N VAL A 38 -17.12 16.53 4.78
CA VAL A 38 -16.47 16.09 6.04
C VAL A 38 -15.80 14.71 5.93
N SER A 39 -16.32 13.79 5.13
CA SER A 39 -15.74 12.45 4.97
C SER A 39 -14.32 12.48 4.41
N ILE A 40 -14.01 13.41 3.52
CA ILE A 40 -12.67 13.58 2.94
C ILE A 40 -11.64 13.82 4.05
N PHE A 41 -11.92 14.75 4.97
CA PHE A 41 -11.09 15.00 6.15
C PHE A 41 -10.90 13.74 7.01
N LEU A 42 -11.99 13.00 7.24
CA LEU A 42 -11.94 11.77 8.04
C LEU A 42 -11.09 10.68 7.39
N TYR A 43 -11.14 10.53 6.06
CA TYR A 43 -10.32 9.56 5.34
C TYR A 43 -8.84 9.92 5.41
N PHE A 44 -8.48 11.19 5.20
CA PHE A 44 -7.10 11.65 5.33
C PHE A 44 -6.57 11.45 6.75
N HIS A 45 -7.33 11.81 7.78
CA HIS A 45 -6.92 11.57 9.16
C HIS A 45 -6.72 10.08 9.50
N LYS A 46 -7.57 9.20 8.96
CA LYS A 46 -7.40 7.74 9.12
C LYS A 46 -6.14 7.24 8.41
N ALA A 47 -5.88 7.71 7.20
CA ALA A 47 -4.68 7.35 6.45
C ALA A 47 -3.40 7.84 7.16
N ILE A 48 -3.41 9.09 7.64
CA ILE A 48 -2.32 9.68 8.42
C ILE A 48 -2.02 8.85 9.68
N ARG A 49 -3.07 8.44 10.40
CA ARG A 49 -2.90 7.57 11.57
C ARG A 49 -2.26 6.23 11.22
N ALA A 50 -2.76 5.57 10.16
CA ALA A 50 -2.23 4.28 9.74
C ALA A 50 -0.75 4.36 9.35
N GLU A 51 -0.34 5.43 8.66
CA GLU A 51 1.05 5.64 8.27
C GLU A 51 1.96 5.88 9.49
N LEU A 52 1.48 6.66 10.48
CA LEU A 52 2.20 6.86 11.75
C LEU A 52 2.39 5.56 12.53
N GLU A 53 1.37 4.70 12.57
CA GLU A 53 1.45 3.38 13.20
C GLU A 53 2.48 2.49 12.50
N ALA A 54 2.52 2.51 11.16
CA ALA A 54 3.52 1.77 10.38
C ALA A 54 4.95 2.29 10.62
N LEU A 55 5.15 3.61 10.59
CA LEU A 55 6.45 4.24 10.89
C LEU A 55 6.92 3.90 12.31
N HIS A 56 6.01 3.92 13.29
CA HIS A 56 6.33 3.52 14.65
C HIS A 56 6.77 2.06 14.72
N GLY A 57 6.02 1.14 14.09
CA GLY A 57 6.38 -0.28 14.05
C GLY A 57 7.76 -0.51 13.42
N ALA A 58 8.05 0.15 12.30
CA ALA A 58 9.35 0.09 11.63
C ALA A 58 10.48 0.64 12.52
N ALA A 59 10.25 1.76 13.22
CA ALA A 59 11.21 2.34 14.14
C ALA A 59 11.49 1.43 15.35
N VAL A 60 10.45 0.79 15.90
CA VAL A 60 10.59 -0.17 16.99
C VAL A 60 11.41 -1.38 16.54
N LEU A 61 11.09 -1.99 15.39
CA LEU A 61 11.87 -3.11 14.84
C LEU A 61 13.35 -2.76 14.63
N LEU A 62 13.62 -1.57 14.08
CA LEU A 62 14.99 -1.07 13.94
C LEU A 62 15.69 -0.91 15.29
N ALA A 63 15.00 -0.44 16.33
CA ALA A 63 15.58 -0.21 17.64
C ALA A 63 15.79 -1.49 18.46
N THR A 64 14.85 -2.44 18.40
CA THR A 64 14.85 -3.63 19.26
C THR A 64 15.53 -4.82 18.60
N GLU A 65 15.35 -4.99 17.30
CA GLU A 65 15.85 -6.16 16.56
C GLU A 65 17.05 -5.81 15.67
N ARG A 66 17.36 -4.52 15.51
CA ARG A 66 18.38 -4.02 14.58
C ARG A 66 18.12 -4.47 13.13
N THR A 67 16.86 -4.73 12.83
CA THR A 67 16.36 -5.21 11.54
C THR A 67 15.61 -4.09 10.86
N GLY A 68 15.91 -3.86 9.58
CA GLY A 68 15.27 -2.81 8.77
C GLY A 68 16.30 -1.90 8.10
N ASP A 69 15.79 -0.96 7.32
CA ASP A 69 16.60 0.05 6.62
C ASP A 69 16.28 1.45 7.15
N VAL A 70 17.28 2.08 7.75
CA VAL A 70 17.19 3.44 8.30
C VAL A 70 16.96 4.47 7.17
N ALA A 71 17.55 4.26 5.99
CA ALA A 71 17.37 5.15 4.86
C ALA A 71 15.93 5.07 4.33
N ALA A 72 15.39 3.85 4.18
CA ALA A 72 13.99 3.66 3.81
C ALA A 72 13.04 4.30 4.82
N LEU A 73 13.27 4.12 6.14
CA LEU A 73 12.45 4.75 7.17
C LEU A 73 12.52 6.28 7.09
N ALA A 74 13.71 6.85 6.87
CA ALA A 74 13.90 8.28 6.73
C ALA A 74 13.15 8.84 5.51
N GLU A 75 13.19 8.15 4.36
CA GLU A 75 12.45 8.55 3.17
C GLU A 75 10.93 8.46 3.37
N CYS A 76 10.43 7.41 4.02
CA CYS A 76 9.00 7.31 4.37
C CYS A 76 8.58 8.47 5.28
N CYS A 77 9.38 8.80 6.30
CA CYS A 77 9.12 9.97 7.16
C CYS A 77 9.04 11.27 6.34
N ARG A 78 10.02 11.52 5.46
CA ARG A 78 10.07 12.74 4.63
C ARG A 78 8.86 12.84 3.71
N PHE A 79 8.51 11.74 3.05
CA PHE A 79 7.35 11.67 2.18
C PHE A 79 6.06 11.94 2.95
N PHE A 80 5.88 11.28 4.10
CA PHE A 80 4.74 11.48 4.98
C PHE A 80 4.60 12.94 5.43
N PHE A 81 5.69 13.58 5.88
CA PHE A 81 5.66 14.99 6.27
C PHE A 81 5.30 15.91 5.10
N SER A 82 5.75 15.59 3.88
CA SER A 82 5.37 16.35 2.68
C SER A 82 3.88 16.26 2.42
N ILE A 83 3.29 15.06 2.49
CA ILE A 83 1.85 14.86 2.31
C ILE A 83 1.07 15.57 3.41
N TYR A 84 1.48 15.40 4.66
CA TYR A 84 0.82 16.02 5.81
C TYR A 84 0.77 17.54 5.67
N LYS A 85 1.89 18.16 5.25
CA LYS A 85 1.92 19.58 4.96
C LYS A 85 0.91 19.98 3.87
N HIS A 86 0.90 19.26 2.75
CA HIS A 86 -0.04 19.55 1.66
C HIS A 86 -1.50 19.37 2.08
N HIS A 87 -1.79 18.42 2.97
CA HIS A 87 -3.10 18.25 3.55
C HIS A 87 -3.50 19.48 4.37
N CYS A 88 -2.68 19.89 5.34
CA CYS A 88 -2.96 21.09 6.15
C CYS A 88 -3.12 22.34 5.27
N ASP A 89 -2.23 22.56 4.30
CA ASP A 89 -2.30 23.70 3.37
C ASP A 89 -3.64 23.68 2.59
N ALA A 90 -4.15 22.50 2.23
CA ALA A 90 -5.42 22.35 1.54
C ALA A 90 -6.64 22.56 2.45
N GLU A 91 -6.53 22.23 3.74
CA GLU A 91 -7.58 22.51 4.75
C GLU A 91 -7.67 24.01 5.07
N ASP A 92 -6.54 24.72 5.11
CA ASP A 92 -6.47 26.15 5.43
C ASP A 92 -6.90 27.06 4.27
N ALA A 93 -6.89 26.56 3.04
CA ALA A 93 -7.25 27.33 1.84
C ALA A 93 -8.77 27.45 1.59
N VAL A 94 -9.60 26.85 2.45
CA VAL A 94 -11.08 26.74 2.30
C VAL A 94 -11.80 27.74 3.20
#